data_AF-A0AAV9MTA7-F1
#
_entry.id   AF-A0AAV9MTA7-F1
#
_cell.length_a   1.000
_cell.length_b   1.000
_cell.length_c   1.000
_cell.angle_alpha   90.00
_cell.angle_beta   90.00
_cell.angle_gamma   90.00
#
_symmetry.space_group_name_H-M   'P 1'
#
loop_
_entity.id
_entity.type
_entity.pdbx_description
1 polymer ?
#
loop_
_entity_poly.entity_id
_entity_poly.type
_entity_poly.pdbx_seq_one_letter_code
_entity_poly.pdbx_strand_id
1 'polypeptide(L)'
;MAPKYIKRVTLFKIPKEDDTEAVLAEYDILRKTAEKDGKPYIVANEARRIENAAEERAQGYTLISITTFKSKEDYDYYDKQCAAHAKLREFATSRRTGFATLQLESDLGVGP
;
A
#
# COMPACT_ATOMS: atom_id res chain seq x y z
N MET A 1 21.92 3.17 -16.40
CA MET A 1 20.88 2.22 -15.94
C MET A 1 19.81 3.03 -15.24
N ALA A 2 18.52 2.77 -15.49
CA ALA A 2 17.46 3.45 -14.77
C ALA A 2 17.56 3.16 -13.26
N PRO A 3 17.18 4.08 -12.36
CA PRO A 3 17.13 3.79 -10.94
C PRO A 3 16.15 2.63 -10.68
N LYS A 4 16.63 1.58 -10.01
CA LYS A 4 15.79 0.45 -9.57
C LYS A 4 15.00 0.86 -8.34
N TYR A 5 13.69 0.81 -8.42
CA TYR A 5 12.80 1.02 -7.27
C TYR A 5 12.34 -0.31 -6.69
N ILE A 6 11.97 -0.30 -5.40
CA ILE A 6 11.22 -1.40 -4.79
C ILE A 6 9.76 -1.02 -4.74
N LYS A 7 8.88 -1.87 -5.26
CA LYS A 7 7.43 -1.69 -5.17
C LYS A 7 6.84 -2.75 -4.26
N ARG A 8 5.92 -2.32 -3.41
CA ARG A 8 5.05 -3.17 -2.60
C ARG A 8 3.63 -3.02 -3.12
N VAL A 9 3.04 -4.12 -3.57
CA VAL A 9 1.64 -4.17 -3.98
C VAL A 9 0.87 -4.91 -2.89
N THR A 10 -0.24 -4.35 -2.42
CA THR A 10 -1.12 -5.03 -1.47
C THR A 10 -2.54 -4.99 -1.97
N LEU A 11 -3.16 -6.16 -2.00
CA LEU A 11 -4.55 -6.37 -2.35
C LEU A 11 -5.32 -6.72 -1.08
N PHE A 12 -6.53 -6.17 -0.93
CA PHE A 12 -7.39 -6.39 0.22
C PHE A 12 -8.78 -6.85 -0.23
N LYS A 13 -9.31 -7.86 0.46
CA LYS A 13 -10.72 -8.24 0.39
C LYS A 13 -11.44 -7.55 1.54
N ILE A 14 -12.17 -6.49 1.26
CA ILE A 14 -12.92 -5.70 2.25
C ILE A 14 -14.39 -5.76 1.81
N PRO A 15 -15.26 -6.46 2.57
CA PRO A 15 -16.62 -6.73 2.11
C PRO A 15 -17.55 -5.53 2.21
N LYS A 16 -17.25 -4.56 3.09
CA LYS A 16 -18.08 -3.36 3.30
C LYS A 16 -17.49 -2.17 2.55
N GLU A 17 -18.33 -1.44 1.83
CA GLU A 17 -17.91 -0.25 1.09
C GLU A 17 -17.45 0.87 2.02
N ASP A 18 -18.14 1.08 3.15
CA ASP A 18 -17.75 2.07 4.17
C ASP A 18 -16.36 1.77 4.76
N ASP A 19 -16.04 0.50 4.99
CA ASP A 19 -14.71 0.10 5.45
C ASP A 19 -13.65 0.32 4.38
N THR A 20 -14.01 0.23 3.10
CA THR A 20 -13.11 0.52 1.98
C THR A 20 -12.77 2.00 1.94
N GLU A 21 -13.76 2.90 2.06
CA GLU A 21 -13.52 4.34 2.19
C GLU A 21 -12.66 4.68 3.41
N ALA A 22 -12.97 4.06 4.56
CA ALA A 22 -12.20 4.30 5.78
C ALA A 22 -10.74 3.88 5.63
N VAL A 23 -10.46 2.74 4.98
CA VAL A 23 -9.07 2.31 4.70
C VAL A 23 -8.39 3.26 3.70
N LEU A 24 -9.08 3.77 2.68
CA LEU A 24 -8.53 4.76 1.75
C LEU A 24 -8.15 6.06 2.47
N ALA A 25 -8.95 6.51 3.42
CA ALA A 25 -8.65 7.68 4.26
C ALA A 25 -7.40 7.46 5.15
N GLU A 26 -7.21 6.26 5.70
CA GLU A 26 -5.97 5.93 6.44
C GLU A 26 -4.73 5.97 5.53
N TYR A 27 -4.87 5.62 4.25
CA TYR A 27 -3.78 5.83 3.28
C TYR A 27 -3.46 7.31 3.03
N ASP A 28 -4.44 8.23 3.11
CA ASP A 28 -4.17 9.68 3.10
C ASP A 28 -3.37 10.13 4.33
N ILE A 29 -3.67 9.56 5.50
CA ILE A 29 -2.94 9.84 6.74
C ILE A 29 -1.50 9.30 6.62
N LEU A 30 -1.33 8.07 6.14
CA LEU A 30 -0.02 7.47 5.91
C LEU A 30 0.86 8.38 5.03
N ARG A 31 0.32 8.88 3.91
CA ARG A 31 1.06 9.77 3.00
C ARG A 31 1.57 11.04 3.68
N LYS A 32 0.89 11.53 4.72
CA LYS A 32 1.26 12.75 5.46
C LYS A 32 2.19 12.51 6.64
N THR A 33 2.22 11.29 7.17
CA THR A 33 2.83 10.99 8.49
C THR A 33 3.93 9.94 8.44
N ALA A 34 4.11 9.25 7.32
CA ALA A 34 5.16 8.26 7.16
C ALA A 34 6.53 8.91 7.02
N GLU A 35 7.31 8.86 8.10
CA GLU A 35 8.66 9.40 8.18
C GLU A 35 9.66 8.34 8.67
N LYS A 36 10.90 8.47 8.21
CA LYS A 36 12.09 7.77 8.71
C LYS A 36 13.07 8.86 9.15
N ASP A 37 13.44 8.86 10.43
CA ASP A 37 14.29 9.90 11.04
C ASP A 37 13.78 11.33 10.81
N GLY A 38 12.46 11.53 10.89
CA GLY A 38 11.80 12.83 10.69
C GLY A 38 11.77 13.31 9.24
N LYS A 39 12.04 12.44 8.26
CA LYS A 39 12.04 12.77 6.83
C LYS A 39 11.14 11.82 6.02
N PRO A 40 10.44 12.31 4.99
CA PRO A 40 9.72 11.45 4.05
C PRO A 40 10.69 10.53 3.30
N TYR A 41 10.33 9.25 3.20
CA TYR A 41 11.17 8.21 2.57
C TYR A 41 10.40 7.37 1.53
N ILE A 42 9.07 7.42 1.54
CA ILE A 42 8.21 6.84 0.51
C ILE A 42 8.33 7.71 -0.74
N VAL A 43 8.64 7.10 -1.90
CA VAL A 43 8.70 7.82 -3.19
C VAL A 43 7.31 8.17 -3.66
N ALA A 44 6.39 7.20 -3.58
CA ALA A 44 4.97 7.42 -3.80
C ALA A 44 4.15 6.29 -3.18
N ASN A 45 2.90 6.60 -2.88
CA ASN A 45 1.90 5.64 -2.50
C ASN A 45 0.58 5.98 -3.21
N GLU A 46 -0.02 4.96 -3.79
CA GLU A 46 -1.38 4.99 -4.30
C GLU A 46 -2.21 3.92 -3.59
N ALA A 47 -3.47 4.24 -3.30
CA ALA A 47 -4.47 3.27 -2.88
C ALA A 47 -5.78 3.60 -3.58
N ARG A 48 -6.41 2.60 -4.18
CA ARG A 48 -7.61 2.74 -5.01
C ARG A 48 -8.51 1.52 -4.85
N ARG A 49 -9.77 1.72 -5.19
CA ARG A 49 -10.67 0.62 -5.52
C ARG A 49 -10.19 -0.10 -6.76
N ILE A 50 -10.41 -1.41 -6.79
CA ILE A 50 -10.17 -2.21 -7.98
C ILE A 50 -11.38 -2.04 -8.90
N GLU A 51 -11.17 -1.49 -10.10
CA GLU A 51 -12.25 -1.17 -11.05
C GLU A 51 -13.06 -2.42 -11.46
N ASN A 52 -12.37 -3.54 -11.63
CA ASN A 52 -12.98 -4.82 -11.99
C ASN A 52 -13.31 -5.71 -10.77
N ALA A 53 -13.56 -5.14 -9.58
CA ALA A 53 -13.77 -5.90 -8.34
C ALA A 53 -14.94 -6.90 -8.40
N ALA A 54 -15.94 -6.64 -9.24
CA ALA A 54 -17.09 -7.54 -9.46
C ALA A 54 -16.78 -8.73 -10.38
N GLU A 55 -15.62 -8.73 -11.06
CA GLU A 55 -15.26 -9.76 -12.01
C GLU A 55 -14.47 -10.91 -11.34
N GLU A 56 -14.65 -12.15 -11.82
CA GLU A 56 -13.97 -13.34 -11.29
C GLU A 56 -12.44 -13.17 -11.23
N ARG A 57 -11.85 -12.52 -12.25
CA ARG A 57 -10.41 -12.26 -12.33
C ARG A 57 -9.87 -11.38 -11.22
N ALA A 58 -10.70 -10.58 -10.55
CA ALA A 58 -10.30 -9.80 -9.38
C ALA A 58 -10.21 -10.65 -8.10
N GLN A 59 -10.66 -11.92 -8.14
CA GLN A 59 -10.54 -12.89 -7.04
C GLN A 59 -11.12 -12.39 -5.71
N GLY A 60 -12.14 -11.53 -5.77
CA GLY A 60 -12.79 -10.91 -4.62
C GLY A 60 -11.94 -9.85 -3.91
N TYR A 61 -10.83 -9.39 -4.50
CA TYR A 61 -10.12 -8.20 -4.03
C TYR A 61 -10.89 -6.95 -4.44
N THR A 62 -10.89 -5.98 -3.53
CA THR A 62 -11.73 -4.76 -3.60
C THR A 62 -10.90 -3.48 -3.56
N LEU A 63 -9.71 -3.54 -2.94
CA LEU A 63 -8.80 -2.42 -2.80
C LEU A 63 -7.38 -2.88 -3.16
N ILE A 64 -6.66 -2.03 -3.89
CA ILE A 64 -5.24 -2.18 -4.21
C ILE A 64 -4.47 -0.99 -3.64
N SER A 65 -3.30 -1.26 -3.08
CA SER A 65 -2.32 -0.24 -2.75
C SER A 65 -0.96 -0.56 -3.36
N ILE A 66 -0.29 0.46 -3.89
CA ILE A 66 1.04 0.37 -4.48
C ILE A 66 1.91 1.41 -3.78
N THR A 67 2.97 0.96 -3.11
CA THR A 67 3.97 1.84 -2.48
C THR A 67 5.32 1.65 -3.16
N THR A 68 5.96 2.75 -3.54
CA THR A 68 7.27 2.78 -4.21
C THR A 68 8.33 3.32 -3.26
N PHE A 69 9.49 2.67 -3.22
CA PHE A 69 10.63 3.01 -2.38
C PHE A 69 11.90 3.11 -3.22
N LYS A 70 12.85 3.96 -2.81
CA LYS A 70 14.16 4.08 -3.47
C LYS A 70 15.05 2.87 -3.23
N SER A 71 14.82 2.12 -2.15
CA SER A 71 15.70 1.07 -1.71
C SER A 71 14.96 -0.06 -0.99
N LYS A 72 15.62 -1.21 -0.85
CA LYS A 72 15.14 -2.33 -0.02
C LYS A 72 15.11 -1.99 1.46
N GLU A 73 16.04 -1.13 1.92
CA GLU A 73 16.10 -0.66 3.30
C GLU A 73 14.86 0.17 3.66
N ASP A 74 14.46 1.08 2.78
CA ASP A 74 13.24 1.89 2.96
C ASP A 74 11.98 1.02 2.99
N TYR A 75 11.91 0.01 2.13
CA TYR A 75 10.85 -1.00 2.17
C TYR A 75 10.85 -1.77 3.50
N ASP A 76 12.01 -2.22 3.98
CA ASP A 76 12.10 -3.01 5.21
C ASP A 76 11.73 -2.18 6.45
N TYR A 77 12.14 -0.91 6.47
CA TYR A 77 11.69 0.03 7.50
C TYR A 77 10.17 0.23 7.44
N TYR A 78 9.61 0.44 6.25
CA TYR A 78 8.15 0.55 6.07
C TYR A 78 7.42 -0.67 6.63
N ASP A 79 7.84 -1.88 6.27
CA ASP A 79 7.12 -3.10 6.60
C ASP A 79 7.23 -3.48 8.09
N LYS A 80 8.37 -3.16 8.73
CA LYS A 80 8.70 -3.65 10.08
C LYS A 80 8.70 -2.61 11.18
N GLN A 81 8.93 -1.33 10.86
CA GLN A 81 9.26 -0.31 11.87
C GLN A 81 8.42 0.97 11.76
N CYS A 82 7.90 1.29 10.57
CA CYS A 82 7.13 2.51 10.37
C CYS A 82 5.82 2.51 11.17
N ALA A 83 5.75 3.37 12.19
CA ALA A 83 4.59 3.47 13.08
C ALA A 83 3.31 3.88 12.36
N ALA A 84 3.40 4.76 11.35
CA ALA A 84 2.24 5.14 10.53
C ALA A 84 1.69 3.94 9.74
N HIS A 85 2.58 3.12 9.15
CA HIS A 85 2.18 1.90 8.47
C HIS A 85 1.64 0.85 9.43
N ALA A 86 2.21 0.71 10.64
CA ALA A 86 1.71 -0.21 11.66
C ALA A 86 0.23 0.08 12.01
N LYS A 87 -0.11 1.37 12.24
CA LYS A 87 -1.50 1.80 12.51
C LYS A 87 -2.44 1.46 11.36
N LEU A 88 -2.06 1.79 10.13
CA LEU A 88 -2.83 1.45 8.92
C LEU A 88 -3.03 -0.07 8.80
N ARG A 89 -1.98 -0.86 9.04
CA ARG A 89 -2.03 -2.34 8.97
C ARG A 89 -3.01 -2.91 9.99
N GLU A 90 -2.97 -2.42 11.23
CA GLU A 90 -3.91 -2.82 12.28
C GLU A 90 -5.35 -2.46 11.89
N PHE A 91 -5.56 -1.21 11.45
CA PHE A 91 -6.87 -0.70 11.03
C PHE A 91 -7.49 -1.50 9.88
N ALA A 92 -6.68 -1.84 8.87
CA ALA A 92 -7.12 -2.66 7.73
C ALA A 92 -7.34 -4.13 8.12
N THR A 93 -6.54 -4.66 9.06
CA THR A 93 -6.65 -6.06 9.50
C THR A 93 -7.99 -6.36 10.15
N SER A 94 -8.57 -5.42 10.91
CA SER A 94 -9.88 -5.62 11.54
C SER A 94 -11.06 -5.53 10.57
N ARG A 95 -10.83 -5.11 9.31
CA ARG A 95 -11.88 -4.84 8.31
C ARG A 95 -11.83 -5.74 7.09
N ARG A 96 -10.68 -6.36 6.83
CA ARG A 96 -10.48 -7.26 5.69
C ARG A 96 -10.78 -8.70 6.06
N THR A 97 -11.25 -9.46 5.08
CA THR A 97 -11.40 -10.93 5.16
C THR A 97 -10.23 -11.67 4.51
N GLY A 98 -9.39 -10.96 3.75
CA GLY A 98 -8.22 -11.53 3.10
C GLY A 98 -7.30 -10.47 2.54
N PHE A 99 -6.06 -10.88 2.24
CA PHE A 99 -5.07 -10.00 1.62
C PHE A 99 -4.00 -10.79 0.87
N ALA A 100 -3.35 -10.11 -0.07
CA ALA A 100 -2.08 -10.54 -0.66
C ALA A 100 -1.10 -9.37 -0.62
N THR A 101 0.17 -9.64 -0.38
CA THR A 101 1.24 -8.65 -0.45
C THR A 101 2.34 -9.19 -1.35
N LEU A 102 2.72 -8.41 -2.35
CA LEU A 102 3.77 -8.74 -3.31
C LEU A 102 4.84 -7.66 -3.25
N GLN A 103 6.09 -8.08 -3.42
CA GLN A 103 7.24 -7.19 -3.55
C GLN A 103 7.90 -7.45 -4.90
N LEU A 104 8.27 -6.39 -5.60
CA LEU A 104 9.03 -6.47 -6.85
C LEU A 104 10.09 -5.38 -6.95
N GLU A 105 11.20 -5.69 -7.61
CA GLU A 105 12.06 -4.66 -8.21
C GLU A 105 11.38 -4.11 -9.46
N SER A 106 11.44 -2.79 -9.65
CA SER A 106 10.81 -2.12 -10.79
C SER A 106 11.75 -1.10 -11.40
N ASP A 107 11.97 -1.23 -12.70
CA ASP A 107 12.63 -0.20 -13.51
C ASP A 107 11.68 0.96 -13.85
N LEU A 108 10.38 0.79 -13.57
CA LEU A 108 9.38 1.85 -13.65
C LEU A 108 9.40 2.61 -12.33
N GLY A 109 9.59 3.93 -12.40
CA GLY A 109 9.56 4.80 -11.23
C GLY A 109 8.17 4.93 -10.62
N VAL A 110 7.88 6.13 -10.10
CA VAL A 110 6.49 6.59 -10.02
C VAL A 110 5.89 6.46 -11.42
N GLY A 111 4.74 5.80 -11.55
CA GLY A 111 4.04 5.73 -12.83
C GLY A 111 3.81 7.11 -13.43
N PRO A 112 3.43 7.20 -14.71
CA PRO A 112 3.04 8.47 -15.32
C PRO A 112 1.90 9.15 -14.53
#